data_AF-A0A1B9ABC1-F1
#
_entry.id   AF-A0A1B9ABC1-F1
#
_cell.length_a   1.000
_cell.length_b   1.000
_cell.length_c   1.000
_cell.angle_alpha   90.00
_cell.angle_beta   90.00
_cell.angle_gamma   90.00
#
_symmetry.space_group_name_H-M   'P 1'
#
loop_
_entity.id
_entity.type
_entity.pdbx_description
1 polymer ?
#
loop_
_entity_poly.entity_id
_entity_poly.type
_entity_poly.pdbx_seq_one_letter_code
_entity_poly.pdbx_strand_id
1 'polypeptide(L)'
;MLTIILTGIIVTIFFGILLKYFFTKRKQHNIFYKEIFSTVYSPIIIKAQHIKKTYGFFENQPYVIREHRIKQSNKVTDSICLADEIMKQLEGNEQYMSKKMLELYFGIHSKNKEYHELETSNLNASHKDFLLAKLEYEINTQKLILMNAFFKEMEQTAENADLLYPELKDMLQFYSHFTNHILLNELILALPTSTSKKGVSIHN
;
A
#
# COMPACT_ATOMS: atom_id res chain seq x y z
N MET A 1 32.47 -54.84 -13.94
CA MET A 1 31.86 -54.68 -12.59
C MET A 1 32.40 -53.47 -11.84
N LEU A 2 33.72 -53.30 -11.73
CA LEU A 2 34.33 -52.17 -10.99
C LEU A 2 33.88 -50.79 -11.52
N THR A 3 33.77 -50.63 -12.84
CA THR A 3 33.32 -49.40 -13.49
C THR A 3 31.87 -49.01 -13.18
N ILE A 4 30.98 -50.01 -13.02
CA ILE A 4 29.56 -49.80 -12.70
C ILE A 4 29.38 -49.36 -11.24
N ILE A 5 30.20 -49.90 -10.33
CA ILE A 5 30.23 -49.50 -8.92
C ILE A 5 30.77 -48.07 -8.80
N LEU A 6 31.83 -47.74 -9.54
CA LEU A 6 32.43 -46.41 -9.54
C LEU A 6 31.47 -45.33 -10.04
N THR A 7 30.73 -45.58 -11.13
CA THR A 7 29.74 -44.63 -11.65
C THR A 7 28.56 -44.42 -10.68
N GLY A 8 28.09 -45.47 -9.99
CA GLY A 8 27.05 -45.34 -8.98
C GLY A 8 27.45 -44.45 -7.79
N ILE A 9 28.71 -44.54 -7.35
CA ILE A 9 29.25 -43.70 -6.27
C ILE A 9 29.38 -42.24 -6.74
N ILE A 10 29.84 -42.01 -7.97
CA ILE A 10 29.96 -40.64 -8.52
C ILE A 10 28.58 -39.96 -8.63
N VAL A 11 27.56 -40.68 -9.10
CA VAL A 11 26.19 -40.15 -9.23
C VAL A 11 25.60 -39.78 -7.87
N THR A 12 25.80 -40.61 -6.84
CA THR A 12 25.27 -40.34 -5.49
C THR A 12 25.99 -39.16 -4.83
N ILE A 13 27.31 -39.02 -5.00
CA ILE A 13 28.07 -37.85 -4.53
C ILE A 13 27.59 -36.57 -5.24
N PHE A 14 27.44 -36.63 -6.57
CA PHE A 14 26.97 -35.48 -7.36
C PHE A 14 25.56 -35.05 -6.92
N PHE A 15 24.66 -36.01 -6.72
CA PHE A 15 23.30 -35.75 -6.23
C PHE A 15 23.30 -35.16 -4.81
N GLY A 16 24.17 -35.64 -3.92
CA GLY A 16 24.34 -35.09 -2.58
C GLY A 16 24.85 -33.64 -2.58
N ILE A 17 25.82 -33.32 -3.45
CA ILE A 17 26.31 -31.95 -3.65
C ILE A 17 25.18 -31.05 -4.18
N LEU A 18 24.41 -31.54 -5.17
CA LEU A 18 23.26 -30.83 -5.73
C LEU A 18 22.24 -30.49 -4.64
N LEU A 19 21.82 -31.50 -3.86
CA LEU A 19 20.89 -31.32 -2.75
C LEU A 19 21.42 -30.30 -1.73
N LYS A 20 22.68 -30.42 -1.31
CA LYS A 20 23.30 -29.49 -0.36
C LYS A 20 23.30 -28.05 -0.89
N TYR A 21 23.61 -27.86 -2.17
CA TYR A 21 23.56 -26.56 -2.83
C TYR A 21 22.14 -25.98 -2.82
N PHE A 22 21.13 -26.78 -3.19
CA PHE A 22 19.72 -26.38 -3.15
C PHE A 22 19.26 -25.99 -1.74
N PHE A 23 19.60 -26.78 -0.72
CA PHE A 23 19.25 -26.46 0.68
C PHE A 23 19.93 -25.18 1.18
N THR A 24 21.21 -24.98 0.83
CA THR A 24 21.96 -23.78 1.23
C THR A 24 21.37 -22.52 0.60
N LYS A 25 21.07 -22.59 -0.71
CA LYS A 25 20.45 -21.50 -1.45
C LYS A 25 19.05 -21.17 -0.90
N ARG A 26 18.23 -22.19 -0.61
CA ARG A 26 16.91 -22.01 -0.01
C ARG A 26 17.00 -21.37 1.38
N LYS A 27 17.97 -21.74 2.19
CA LYS A 27 18.19 -21.14 3.52
C LYS A 27 18.58 -19.66 3.42
N GLN A 28 19.53 -19.32 2.55
CA GLN A 28 19.93 -17.92 2.32
C GLN A 28 18.77 -17.07 1.82
N HIS A 29 17.99 -17.59 0.85
CA HIS A 29 16.80 -16.93 0.35
C HIS A 29 15.78 -16.69 1.47
N ASN A 30 15.46 -17.70 2.27
CA ASN A 30 14.53 -17.53 3.40
C ASN A 30 15.01 -16.49 4.42
N ILE A 31 16.31 -16.46 4.75
CA ILE A 31 16.89 -15.44 5.66
C ILE A 31 16.69 -14.03 5.09
N PHE A 32 16.98 -13.84 3.80
CA PHE A 32 16.79 -12.56 3.12
C PHE A 32 15.32 -12.09 3.19
N TYR A 33 14.36 -12.95 2.87
CA TYR A 33 12.94 -12.59 2.94
C TYR A 33 12.46 -12.34 4.38
N LYS A 34 12.99 -13.06 5.38
CA LYS A 34 12.71 -12.78 6.79
C LYS A 34 13.22 -11.41 7.23
N GLU A 35 14.40 -11.02 6.76
CA GLU A 35 14.96 -9.70 7.01
C GLU A 35 14.08 -8.60 6.41
N ILE A 36 13.73 -8.71 5.12
CA ILE A 36 12.81 -7.76 4.46
C ILE A 36 11.48 -7.69 5.21
N PHE A 37 10.89 -8.85 5.55
CA PHE A 37 9.64 -8.91 6.28
C PHE A 37 9.72 -8.19 7.63
N SER A 38 10.77 -8.45 8.40
CA SER A 38 10.97 -7.83 9.71
C SER A 38 11.19 -6.33 9.62
N THR A 39 11.98 -5.88 8.64
CA THR A 39 12.42 -4.48 8.55
C THR A 39 11.36 -3.58 7.90
N VAL A 40 10.72 -4.04 6.83
CA VAL A 40 9.84 -3.18 6.01
C VAL A 40 8.37 -3.42 6.32
N TYR A 41 7.96 -4.68 6.42
CA TYR A 41 6.53 -5.05 6.43
C TYR A 41 5.94 -5.19 7.84
N SER A 42 6.68 -5.82 8.75
CA SER A 42 6.25 -6.05 10.14
C SER A 42 5.80 -4.78 10.88
N PRO A 43 6.50 -3.62 10.74
CA PRO A 43 6.09 -2.38 11.43
C PRO A 43 4.67 -1.91 11.08
N ILE A 44 4.15 -2.28 9.90
CA ILE A 44 2.83 -1.85 9.42
C ILE A 44 1.69 -2.73 9.96
N ILE A 45 1.98 -3.97 10.39
CA ILE A 45 0.97 -4.99 10.72
C ILE A 45 -0.02 -4.52 11.78
N ILE A 46 0.46 -3.88 12.86
CA ILE A 46 -0.41 -3.52 14.00
C ILE A 46 -1.45 -2.48 13.56
N LYS A 47 -1.03 -1.45 12.82
CA LYS A 47 -1.94 -0.42 12.30
C LYS A 47 -2.88 -1.01 11.25
N ALA A 48 -2.38 -1.89 10.40
CA ALA A 48 -3.19 -2.56 9.39
C ALA A 48 -4.29 -3.43 10.01
N GLN A 49 -3.92 -4.24 11.00
CA GLN A 49 -4.86 -5.09 11.72
C GLN A 49 -5.92 -4.28 12.46
N HIS A 50 -5.57 -3.09 12.99
CA HIS A 50 -6.53 -2.18 13.61
C HIS A 50 -7.58 -1.70 12.59
N ILE A 51 -7.16 -1.21 11.43
CA ILE A 51 -8.07 -0.79 10.35
C ILE A 51 -8.99 -1.93 9.93
N LYS A 52 -8.45 -3.15 9.77
CA LYS A 52 -9.28 -4.32 9.49
C LYS A 52 -10.31 -4.61 10.57
N LYS A 53 -9.94 -4.55 11.85
CA LYS A 53 -10.89 -4.73 12.95
C LYS A 53 -11.99 -3.66 12.94
N THR A 54 -11.62 -2.42 12.65
CA THR A 54 -12.55 -1.28 12.63
C THR A 54 -13.49 -1.30 11.44
N TYR A 55 -13.05 -1.78 10.27
CA TYR A 55 -13.81 -1.67 9.03
C TYR A 55 -14.17 -3.01 8.37
N GLY A 56 -13.80 -4.16 8.96
CA GLY A 56 -14.03 -5.51 8.44
C GLY A 56 -15.46 -5.84 8.01
N PHE A 57 -16.44 -5.06 8.48
CA PHE A 57 -17.85 -5.21 8.11
C PHE A 57 -18.25 -4.48 6.80
N PHE A 58 -17.35 -3.79 6.09
CA PHE A 58 -17.72 -2.96 4.94
C PHE A 58 -18.36 -3.74 3.79
N GLU A 59 -18.18 -5.06 3.73
CA GLU A 59 -18.84 -5.93 2.74
C GLU A 59 -20.37 -5.86 2.87
N ASN A 60 -20.89 -5.46 4.03
CA ASN A 60 -22.33 -5.39 4.32
C ASN A 60 -22.89 -3.95 4.30
N GLN A 61 -22.09 -2.93 4.00
CA GLN A 61 -22.60 -1.55 3.98
C GLN A 61 -23.32 -1.25 2.65
N PRO A 62 -24.61 -0.86 2.66
CA PRO A 62 -25.31 -0.45 1.45
C PRO A 62 -24.61 0.76 0.83
N TYR A 63 -24.46 0.73 -0.50
CA TYR A 63 -23.83 1.79 -1.30
C TYR A 63 -24.38 3.17 -0.90
N VAL A 64 -23.55 3.96 -0.21
CA VAL A 64 -23.91 5.34 0.09
C VAL A 64 -23.69 6.15 -1.19
N ILE A 65 -24.76 6.81 -1.64
CA ILE A 65 -24.77 7.66 -2.84
C ILE A 65 -23.65 8.71 -2.72
N ARG A 66 -22.66 8.64 -3.61
CA ARG A 66 -21.47 9.52 -3.68
C ARG A 66 -21.82 11.01 -3.70
N GLU A 67 -22.95 11.36 -4.28
CA GLU A 67 -23.34 12.72 -4.66
C GLU A 67 -23.64 13.66 -3.47
N HIS A 68 -23.77 13.13 -2.25
CA HIS A 68 -24.12 13.94 -1.06
C HIS A 68 -23.00 14.06 -0.01
N ARG A 69 -21.83 13.46 -0.22
CA ARG A 69 -20.72 13.58 0.74
C ARG A 69 -19.93 14.86 0.52
N ILE A 70 -20.00 15.74 1.52
CA ILE A 70 -19.21 16.99 1.60
C ILE A 70 -17.90 16.75 2.37
N LYS A 71 -17.77 15.63 3.10
CA LYS A 71 -16.61 15.30 3.93
C LYS A 71 -16.12 13.89 3.63
N GLN A 72 -14.80 13.71 3.71
CA GLN A 72 -14.17 12.39 3.69
C GLN A 72 -14.59 11.57 4.90
N SER A 73 -14.74 10.25 4.71
CA SER A 73 -14.98 9.35 5.84
C SER A 73 -13.70 9.08 6.60
N ASN A 74 -13.82 8.76 7.89
CA ASN A 74 -12.69 8.30 8.70
C ASN A 74 -12.00 7.08 8.08
N LYS A 75 -12.76 6.23 7.35
CA LYS A 75 -12.22 5.09 6.59
C LYS A 75 -11.19 5.54 5.54
N VAL A 76 -11.49 6.60 4.79
CA VAL A 76 -10.54 7.19 3.83
C VAL A 76 -9.35 7.77 4.57
N THR A 77 -9.59 8.60 5.60
CA THR A 77 -8.52 9.25 6.37
C THR A 77 -7.54 8.24 6.97
N ASP A 78 -8.03 7.20 7.65
CA ASP A 78 -7.20 6.16 8.25
C ASP A 78 -6.37 5.41 7.20
N SER A 79 -6.95 5.19 6.01
CA SER A 79 -6.26 4.52 4.90
C SER A 79 -5.17 5.39 4.30
N ILE A 80 -5.40 6.70 4.17
CA ILE A 80 -4.38 7.65 3.72
C ILE A 80 -3.25 7.75 4.76
N CYS A 81 -3.57 7.80 6.06
CA CYS A 81 -2.57 7.77 7.11
C CYS A 81 -1.75 6.47 7.10
N LEU A 82 -2.38 5.32 6.84
CA LEU A 82 -1.67 4.06 6.68
C LEU A 82 -0.74 4.08 5.46
N ALA A 83 -1.16 4.66 4.34
CA ALA A 83 -0.32 4.84 3.16
C ALA A 83 0.88 5.77 3.43
N ASP A 84 0.70 6.82 4.22
CA ASP A 84 1.81 7.70 4.64
C ASP A 84 2.83 6.96 5.51
N GLU A 85 2.38 6.07 6.38
CA GLU A 85 3.27 5.21 7.18
C GLU A 85 4.01 4.21 6.30
N ILE A 86 3.34 3.65 5.29
CA ILE A 86 3.99 2.81 4.27
C ILE A 86 5.07 3.61 3.54
N MET A 87 4.80 4.83 3.08
CA MET A 87 5.80 5.67 2.42
C MET A 87 7.05 5.88 3.28
N LYS A 88 6.90 6.10 4.59
CA LYS A 88 8.06 6.19 5.51
C LYS A 88 8.87 4.90 5.58
N GLN A 89 8.21 3.75 5.52
CA GLN A 89 8.92 2.47 5.45
C GLN A 89 9.69 2.32 4.15
N LEU A 90 9.13 2.78 3.02
CA LEU A 90 9.78 2.73 1.72
C LEU A 90 11.02 3.64 1.67
N GLU A 91 10.91 4.87 2.16
CA GLU A 91 12.00 5.86 2.19
C GLU A 91 13.25 5.32 2.89
N GLY A 92 13.09 4.62 4.01
CA GLY A 92 14.22 4.03 4.75
C GLY A 92 14.76 2.72 4.16
N ASN A 93 14.09 2.14 3.17
CA ASN A 93 14.32 0.75 2.74
C ASN A 93 14.21 0.54 1.23
N GLU A 94 14.48 1.57 0.42
CA GLU A 94 14.34 1.53 -1.04
C GLU A 94 15.07 0.34 -1.68
N GLN A 95 16.23 -0.08 -1.13
CA GLN A 95 17.02 -1.20 -1.63
C GLN A 95 16.29 -2.56 -1.63
N TYR A 96 15.25 -2.70 -0.81
CA TYR A 96 14.49 -3.95 -0.69
C TYR A 96 13.22 -3.96 -1.55
N MET A 97 12.88 -2.84 -2.19
CA MET A 97 11.60 -2.62 -2.84
C MET A 97 11.61 -2.98 -4.31
N SER A 98 10.47 -3.46 -4.82
CA SER A 98 10.33 -3.71 -6.25
C SER A 98 10.32 -2.41 -7.04
N LYS A 99 10.68 -2.50 -8.32
CA LYS A 99 10.59 -1.37 -9.26
C LYS A 99 9.19 -0.73 -9.25
N LYS A 100 8.15 -1.55 -9.21
CA LYS A 100 6.75 -1.08 -9.20
C LYS A 100 6.44 -0.27 -7.94
N MET A 101 6.94 -0.70 -6.78
CA MET A 101 6.76 0.03 -5.52
C MET A 101 7.44 1.39 -5.56
N LEU A 102 8.68 1.42 -6.07
CA LEU A 102 9.46 2.65 -6.23
C LEU A 102 8.82 3.61 -7.24
N GLU A 103 8.29 3.11 -8.36
CA GLU A 103 7.56 3.92 -9.34
C GLU A 103 6.34 4.62 -8.70
N LEU A 104 5.58 3.91 -7.86
CA LEU A 104 4.44 4.49 -7.13
C LEU A 104 4.91 5.50 -6.08
N TYR A 105 5.93 5.17 -5.30
CA TYR A 105 6.51 6.04 -4.27
C TYR A 105 7.02 7.37 -4.85
N PHE A 106 7.87 7.31 -5.89
CA PHE A 106 8.40 8.51 -6.54
C PHE A 106 7.32 9.29 -7.31
N GLY A 107 6.29 8.60 -7.84
CA GLY A 107 5.12 9.23 -8.43
C GLY A 107 4.37 10.13 -7.43
N ILE A 108 4.16 9.64 -6.21
CA ILE A 108 3.53 10.42 -5.13
C ILE A 108 4.42 11.59 -4.71
N HIS A 109 5.73 11.38 -4.53
CA HIS A 109 6.67 12.46 -4.22
C HIS A 109 6.66 13.58 -5.26
N SER A 110 6.65 13.22 -6.54
CA SER A 110 6.57 14.21 -7.63
C SER A 110 5.30 15.05 -7.55
N LYS A 111 4.16 14.44 -7.22
CA LYS A 111 2.88 15.16 -7.05
C LYS A 111 2.84 16.02 -5.80
N ASN A 112 3.41 15.56 -4.69
CA ASN A 112 3.54 16.38 -3.48
C ASN A 112 4.40 17.62 -3.75
N LYS A 113 5.46 17.48 -4.56
CA LYS A 113 6.26 18.63 -4.99
C LYS A 113 5.44 19.61 -5.82
N GLU A 114 4.71 19.12 -6.83
CA GLU A 114 3.78 19.91 -7.64
C GLU A 114 2.74 20.64 -6.76
N TYR A 115 2.25 19.97 -5.71
CA TYR A 115 1.29 20.53 -4.76
C TYR A 115 1.87 21.73 -4.00
N HIS A 116 3.08 21.60 -3.46
CA HIS A 116 3.74 22.72 -2.77
C HIS A 116 4.13 23.87 -3.71
N GLU A 117 4.53 23.56 -4.94
CA GLU A 117 4.77 24.58 -5.97
C GLU A 117 3.48 25.34 -6.30
N LEU A 118 2.35 24.64 -6.39
CA LEU A 118 1.05 25.24 -6.63
C LEU A 118 0.58 26.10 -5.44
N GLU A 119 0.78 25.67 -4.20
CA GLU A 119 0.42 26.44 -2.99
C GLU A 119 1.06 27.84 -2.99
N THR A 120 2.33 27.89 -3.39
CA THR A 120 3.17 29.11 -3.44
C THR A 120 3.00 29.93 -4.72
N SER A 121 2.18 29.46 -5.67
CA SER A 121 1.93 30.17 -6.93
C SER A 121 1.03 31.40 -6.77
N ASN A 122 1.23 32.39 -7.64
CA ASN A 122 0.45 33.63 -7.70
C ASN A 122 -0.84 33.49 -8.55
N LEU A 123 -1.46 32.32 -8.56
CA LEU A 123 -2.72 32.09 -9.27
C LEU A 123 -3.91 32.72 -8.53
N ASN A 124 -4.99 32.98 -9.26
CA ASN A 124 -6.27 33.37 -8.66
C ASN A 124 -6.70 32.33 -7.61
N ALA A 125 -7.10 32.78 -6.41
CA ALA A 125 -7.44 31.92 -5.28
C ALA A 125 -8.46 30.82 -5.65
N SER A 126 -9.55 31.17 -6.33
CA SER A 126 -10.59 30.20 -6.70
C SER A 126 -10.10 29.12 -7.66
N HIS A 127 -9.21 29.49 -8.59
CA HIS A 127 -8.61 28.54 -9.52
C HIS A 127 -7.56 27.67 -8.83
N LYS A 128 -6.75 28.28 -7.95
CA LYS A 128 -5.74 27.59 -7.15
C LYS A 128 -6.37 26.54 -6.23
N ASP A 129 -7.44 26.89 -5.53
CA ASP A 129 -8.13 25.97 -4.62
C ASP A 129 -8.69 24.75 -5.35
N PHE A 130 -9.26 24.96 -6.54
CA PHE A 130 -9.72 23.86 -7.38
C PHE A 130 -8.57 22.93 -7.83
N LEU A 131 -7.45 23.52 -8.28
CA LEU A 131 -6.29 22.74 -8.71
C LEU A 131 -5.64 21.98 -7.54
N LEU A 132 -5.54 22.60 -6.36
CA LEU A 132 -5.05 21.94 -5.14
C LEU A 132 -5.95 20.77 -4.75
N ALA A 133 -7.28 20.96 -4.73
CA ALA A 133 -8.23 19.88 -4.43
C ALA A 133 -8.12 18.71 -5.44
N LYS A 134 -7.94 19.03 -6.73
CA LYS A 134 -7.73 18.02 -7.76
C LYS A 134 -6.43 17.24 -7.54
N LEU A 135 -5.34 17.94 -7.24
CA LEU A 135 -4.04 17.31 -7.04
C LEU A 135 -4.02 16.48 -5.75
N GLU A 136 -4.65 16.95 -4.68
CA GLU A 136 -4.83 16.18 -3.44
C GLU A 136 -5.63 14.88 -3.71
N TYR A 137 -6.69 14.95 -4.52
CA TYR A 137 -7.44 13.76 -4.93
C TYR A 137 -6.56 12.76 -5.70
N GLU A 138 -5.70 13.23 -6.61
CA GLU A 138 -4.77 12.38 -7.36
C GLU A 138 -3.70 11.77 -6.46
N ILE A 139 -3.14 12.54 -5.52
CA ILE A 139 -2.19 12.06 -4.51
C ILE A 139 -2.83 10.97 -3.67
N ASN A 140 -4.03 11.21 -3.13
CA ASN A 140 -4.75 10.25 -2.29
C ASN A 140 -5.12 8.98 -3.06
N THR A 141 -5.47 9.11 -4.35
CA THR A 141 -5.67 7.96 -5.25
C THR A 141 -4.40 7.12 -5.36
N GLN A 142 -3.25 7.75 -5.60
CA GLN A 142 -1.97 7.04 -5.72
C GLN A 142 -1.52 6.40 -4.39
N LYS A 143 -1.75 7.07 -3.26
CA LYS A 143 -1.50 6.51 -1.92
C LYS A 143 -2.28 5.22 -1.67
N LEU A 144 -3.56 5.18 -2.05
CA LEU A 144 -4.37 3.96 -1.95
C LEU A 144 -3.86 2.85 -2.89
N ILE A 145 -3.46 3.20 -4.12
CA ILE A 145 -2.86 2.23 -5.05
C ILE A 145 -1.54 1.67 -4.49
N LEU A 146 -0.71 2.52 -3.89
CA LEU A 146 0.53 2.12 -3.20
C LEU A 146 0.23 1.15 -2.06
N MET A 147 -0.74 1.47 -1.21
CA MET A 147 -1.14 0.62 -0.08
C MET A 147 -1.56 -0.78 -0.55
N ASN A 148 -2.38 -0.88 -1.62
CA ASN A 148 -2.78 -2.18 -2.17
C ASN A 148 -1.59 -2.95 -2.77
N ALA A 149 -0.70 -2.27 -3.48
CA ALA A 149 0.52 -2.91 -4.00
C ALA A 149 1.41 -3.41 -2.85
N PHE A 150 1.57 -2.63 -1.79
CA PHE A 150 2.37 -2.94 -0.62
C PHE A 150 1.90 -4.22 0.07
N PHE A 151 0.59 -4.35 0.34
CA PHE A 151 0.07 -5.56 0.98
C PHE A 151 0.16 -6.81 0.10
N LYS A 152 0.06 -6.66 -1.23
CA LYS A 152 0.28 -7.77 -2.16
C LYS A 152 1.74 -8.25 -2.13
N GLU A 153 2.69 -7.31 -2.11
CA GLU A 153 4.12 -7.60 -2.05
C GLU A 153 4.53 -8.17 -0.68
N MET A 154 3.89 -7.69 0.38
CA MET A 154 3.99 -8.24 1.73
C MET A 154 3.54 -9.69 1.82
N GLU A 155 2.41 -10.07 1.18
CA GLU A 155 1.92 -11.45 1.15
C GLU A 155 2.95 -12.38 0.50
N GLN A 156 3.49 -11.99 -0.65
CA GLN A 156 4.53 -12.73 -1.35
C GLN A 156 5.82 -12.84 -0.52
N THR A 157 6.21 -11.76 0.15
CA THR A 157 7.40 -11.75 1.02
C THR A 157 7.20 -12.68 2.21
N ALA A 158 6.03 -12.63 2.86
CA ALA A 158 5.67 -13.50 3.98
C ALA A 158 5.66 -14.98 3.59
N GLU A 159 5.13 -15.30 2.40
CA GLU A 159 5.12 -16.66 1.87
C GLU A 159 6.56 -17.18 1.65
N ASN A 160 7.42 -16.38 1.02
CA ASN A 160 8.83 -16.73 0.82
C ASN A 160 9.63 -16.82 2.13
N ALA A 161 9.22 -16.06 3.14
CA ALA A 161 9.80 -16.07 4.48
C ALA A 161 9.31 -17.22 5.36
N ASP A 162 8.27 -17.97 4.96
CA ASP A 162 7.56 -18.93 5.82
C ASP A 162 6.98 -18.27 7.08
N LEU A 163 6.41 -17.07 6.90
CA LEU A 163 5.79 -16.24 7.95
C LEU A 163 4.32 -15.93 7.66
N LEU A 164 3.74 -16.49 6.59
CA LEU A 164 2.34 -16.28 6.21
C LEU A 164 1.40 -17.20 7.02
N TYR A 165 1.19 -16.86 8.29
CA TYR A 165 0.20 -17.53 9.14
C TYR A 165 -1.25 -17.11 8.76
N PRO A 166 -2.28 -17.92 9.11
CA PRO A 166 -3.65 -17.73 8.63
C PRO A 166 -4.22 -16.33 8.89
N GLU A 167 -4.01 -15.78 10.09
CA GLU A 167 -4.52 -14.47 10.47
C GLU A 167 -3.86 -13.33 9.68
N LEU A 168 -2.57 -13.47 9.36
CA LEU A 168 -1.87 -12.52 8.50
C LEU A 168 -2.43 -12.58 7.08
N LYS A 169 -2.62 -13.79 6.54
CA LYS A 169 -3.19 -13.97 5.21
C LYS A 169 -4.58 -13.34 5.09
N ASP A 170 -5.45 -13.61 6.05
CA ASP A 170 -6.79 -13.02 6.13
C ASP A 170 -6.74 -11.49 6.24
N MET A 171 -5.77 -10.94 6.98
CA MET A 171 -5.54 -9.49 7.02
C MET A 171 -5.11 -8.91 5.67
N LEU A 172 -4.17 -9.55 4.97
CA LEU A 172 -3.64 -9.05 3.69
C LEU A 172 -4.70 -9.10 2.58
N GLN A 173 -5.50 -10.16 2.54
CA GLN A 173 -6.57 -10.33 1.54
C GLN A 173 -7.68 -9.27 1.68
N PHE A 174 -8.01 -8.88 2.91
CA PHE A 174 -8.94 -7.78 3.19
C PHE A 174 -8.57 -6.48 2.45
N TYR A 175 -7.28 -6.15 2.38
CA TYR A 175 -6.84 -4.86 1.80
C TYR A 175 -7.10 -4.75 0.30
N SER A 176 -7.10 -5.85 -0.45
CA SER A 176 -7.40 -5.78 -1.88
C SER A 176 -8.83 -5.28 -2.14
N HIS A 177 -9.80 -5.83 -1.40
CA HIS A 177 -11.19 -5.45 -1.51
C HIS A 177 -11.47 -4.09 -0.88
N PHE A 178 -10.91 -3.84 0.31
CA PHE A 178 -11.07 -2.58 1.05
C PHE A 178 -10.63 -1.37 0.24
N THR A 179 -9.43 -1.44 -0.35
CA THR A 179 -8.85 -0.31 -1.06
C THR A 179 -9.61 0.01 -2.34
N ASN A 180 -10.05 -1.03 -3.06
CA ASN A 180 -10.92 -0.89 -4.22
C ASN A 180 -12.27 -0.26 -3.85
N HIS A 181 -12.86 -0.67 -2.73
CA HIS A 181 -14.10 -0.07 -2.23
C HIS A 181 -13.93 1.43 -1.96
N ILE A 182 -12.83 1.83 -1.31
CA ILE A 182 -12.53 3.25 -1.04
C ILE A 182 -12.39 4.03 -2.35
N LEU A 183 -11.57 3.54 -3.29
CA LEU A 183 -11.33 4.18 -4.58
C LEU A 183 -12.61 4.36 -5.40
N LEU A 184 -13.47 3.35 -5.42
CA LEU A 184 -14.67 3.31 -6.26
C LEU A 184 -15.89 3.95 -5.63
N ASN A 185 -15.93 4.13 -4.30
CA ASN A 185 -17.17 4.55 -3.63
C ASN A 185 -16.98 5.71 -2.65
N GLU A 186 -15.82 5.85 -2.01
CA GLU A 186 -15.69 6.76 -0.86
C GLU A 186 -14.74 7.94 -1.06
N LEU A 187 -13.71 7.78 -1.89
CA LEU A 187 -12.80 8.88 -2.19
C LEU A 187 -13.54 9.94 -3.01
N ILE A 188 -13.69 11.14 -2.43
CA ILE A 188 -14.33 12.30 -3.06
C ILE A 188 -13.32 13.39 -3.42
N LEU A 189 -13.62 14.14 -4.49
CA LEU A 189 -12.98 15.41 -4.78
C LEU A 189 -13.61 16.48 -3.88
N ALA A 190 -12.86 16.96 -2.89
CA ALA A 190 -13.34 17.99 -1.97
C ALA A 190 -13.30 19.36 -2.66
N LEU A 191 -14.35 19.71 -3.39
CA LEU A 191 -14.45 21.03 -4.03
C LEU A 191 -14.53 22.12 -2.95
N PRO A 192 -13.82 23.25 -3.13
CA PRO A 192 -13.95 24.39 -2.24
C PRO A 192 -15.41 24.84 -2.23
N THR A 193 -16.04 24.82 -1.05
CA THR A 193 -17.42 25.29 -0.92
C THR A 193 -17.46 26.77 -1.29
N SER A 194 -18.17 27.11 -2.37
CA SER A 194 -18.51 28.50 -2.63
C SER A 194 -19.25 29.02 -1.40
N THR A 195 -18.70 30.02 -0.72
CA THR A 195 -19.38 30.78 0.33
C THR A 195 -20.62 31.45 -0.29
N SER A 196 -21.74 30.73 -0.29
CA SER A 196 -23.07 31.29 -0.55
C SER A 196 -24.00 30.88 0.57
N LYS A 197 -23.96 31.67 1.64
CA LYS A 197 -25.17 32.12 2.31
C LYS A 197 -25.02 33.63 2.51
N LYS A 198 -25.34 34.41 1.48
CA LYS A 198 -25.79 35.79 1.69
C LYS A 198 -27.01 35.68 2.61
N GLY A 199 -26.83 36.02 3.88
CA GLY A 199 -27.95 36.28 4.77
C GLY A 199 -28.74 37.43 4.16
N VAL A 200 -29.94 37.13 3.65
CA VAL A 200 -30.94 38.17 3.42
C VAL A 200 -31.39 38.60 4.80
N SER A 201 -30.83 39.72 5.28
CA SER A 201 -31.41 40.45 6.39
C SER A 201 -32.75 41.00 5.90
N ILE A 202 -33.85 40.35 6.29
CA ILE A 202 -35.17 40.97 6.26
C ILE A 202 -35.30 41.69 7.59
N HIS A 203 -35.01 43.00 7.59
CA HIS A 203 -35.45 43.87 8.66
C HIS A 203 -36.95 44.12 8.47
N ASN A 204 -37.74 43.69 9.44
CA ASN A 204 -39.08 44.23 9.73
C ASN A 204 -38.93 45.50 10.57
#